data_AF-A0A377Z2Y2-F1
#
_entry.id   AF-A0A377Z2Y2-F1
#
_cell.length_a   1.000
_cell.length_b   1.000
_cell.length_c   1.000
_cell.angle_alpha   90.00
_cell.angle_beta   90.00
_cell.angle_gamma   90.00
#
_symmetry.space_group_name_H-M   'P 1'
#
loop_
_entity.id
_entity.type
_entity.pdbx_description
1 polymer ?
#
loop_
_entity_poly.entity_id
_entity_poly.type
_entity_poly.pdbx_seq_one_letter_code
_entity_poly.pdbx_strand_id
1 'polypeptide(L)' 'MGYVVIDIEAEEDVAQQALQAMKAIPGTIRARLLF' A
#
# COMPACT_ATOMS: atom_id res chain seq x y z
N MET A 1 11.88 12.03 -6.16
CA MET A 1 10.71 11.54 -5.39
C MET A 1 9.76 10.86 -6.36
N GLY A 2 9.35 9.63 -6.08
CA GLY A 2 8.41 8.85 -6.90
C GLY A 2 7.07 8.70 -6.21
N TYR A 3 5.99 8.59 -6.99
CA TYR A 3 4.64 8.29 -6.53
C TYR A 3 4.06 7.21 -7.44
N VAL A 4 3.38 6.22 -6.86
CA VAL A 4 2.80 5.08 -7.58
C VAL A 4 1.40 4.80 -7.04
N VAL A 5 0.49 4.43 -7.94
CA VAL A 5 -0.85 3.91 -7.65
C VAL A 5 -0.90 2.51 -8.23
N ILE A 6 -1.46 1.56 -7.46
CA ILE A 6 -1.51 0.14 -7.82
C ILE A 6 -2.94 -0.32 -7.58
N ASP A 7 -3.60 -0.77 -8.64
CA ASP A 7 -4.89 -1.46 -8.54
C ASP A 7 -4.66 -2.94 -8.27
N ILE A 8 -5.44 -3.51 -7.36
CA ILE A 8 -5.37 -4.91 -6.96
C ILE A 8 -6.78 -5.50 -6.85
N GLU A 9 -6.94 -6.75 -7.27
CA GLU A 9 -8.14 -7.54 -6.99
C GLU A 9 -7.89 -8.36 -5.73
N ALA A 10 -8.25 -7.81 -4.57
CA ALA A 10 -8.05 -8.47 -3.28
C ALA A 10 -9.17 -8.08 -2.29
N GLU A 11 -9.47 -8.98 -1.37
CA GLU A 11 -10.33 -8.69 -0.23
C GLU A 11 -9.68 -7.66 0.70
N GLU A 12 -10.51 -6.95 1.48
CA GLU A 12 -10.06 -5.84 2.31
C GLU A 12 -8.96 -6.25 3.30
N ASP A 13 -9.09 -7.42 3.94
CA ASP A 13 -8.11 -7.92 4.91
C ASP A 13 -6.73 -8.13 4.26
N VAL A 14 -6.71 -8.64 3.02
CA VAL A 14 -5.48 -8.84 2.24
C VAL A 14 -4.88 -7.49 1.85
N ALA A 15 -5.72 -6.54 1.41
CA ALA A 15 -5.29 -5.19 1.04
C ALA A 15 -4.72 -4.42 2.26
N GLN A 16 -5.32 -4.57 3.44
CA GLN A 16 -4.82 -3.96 4.67
C GLN A 16 -3.48 -4.55 5.10
N GLN A 17 -3.31 -5.88 5.03
CA GLN A 17 -2.02 -6.53 5.32
C GLN A 17 -0.93 -6.04 4.35
N ALA A 18 -1.24 -5.97 3.06
CA ALA A 18 -0.32 -5.43 2.05
C ALA A 18 0.04 -3.97 2.33
N LEU A 19 -0.93 -3.13 2.73
CA LEU A 19 -0.67 -1.74 3.09
C LEU A 19 0.29 -1.61 4.27
N GLN A 20 0.18 -2.45 5.31
CA GLN A 20 1.11 -2.43 6.43
C GLN A 20 2.52 -2.82 5.99
N ALA A 21 2.65 -3.82 5.13
CA ALA A 21 3.93 -4.19 4.54
C ALA A 21 4.54 -3.04 3.72
N MET A 22 3.75 -2.32 2.91
CA MET A 22 4.22 -1.17 2.13
C MET A 22 4.76 -0.03 3.01
N LYS A 23 4.12 0.22 4.15
CA LYS A 23 4.57 1.24 5.12
C LYS A 23 5.90 0.90 5.77
N ALA A 24 6.22 -0.38 5.91
CA ALA A 24 7.46 -0.85 6.52
C ALA A 24 8.68 -0.79 5.57
N ILE A 25 8.47 -0.55 4.27
CA ILE A 25 9.57 -0.46 3.30
C ILE A 25 10.47 0.75 3.63
N PRO A 26 11.79 0.56 3.79
CA PRO A 26 12.72 1.66 4.04
C PRO A 26 12.65 2.73 2.96
N GLY A 27 12.48 3.99 3.38
CA GLY A 27 12.33 5.12 2.45
C GLY A 27 10.90 5.38 2.00
N THR A 28 9.90 4.59 2.43
CA THR A 28 8.50 4.94 2.23
C THR A 28 8.14 6.19 3.01
N ILE A 29 7.68 7.22 2.30
CA ILE A 29 7.21 8.47 2.90
C ILE A 29 5.76 8.31 3.39
N ARG A 30 4.89 7.73 2.55
CA ARG A 30 3.47 7.54 2.85
C ARG A 30 2.86 6.48 1.93
N ALA A 31 2.02 5.60 2.49
CA ALA A 31 1.18 4.66 1.75
C ALA A 31 -0.26 4.70 2.28
N ARG A 32 -1.26 4.58 1.41
CA ARG A 32 -2.69 4.59 1.74
C ARG A 32 -3.45 3.65 0.82
N LEU A 33 -4.49 3.01 1.36
CA LEU A 33 -5.51 2.34 0.55
C LEU A 33 -6.43 3.44 0.00
N LEU A 34 -6.59 3.46 -1.32
CA LEU A 34 -7.57 4.29 -2.01
C LEU A 34 -8.72 3.34 -2.39
N PHE A 35 -9.94 3.74 -2.09
CA PHE A 35 -11.16 2.95 -2.31
C PHE A 35 -11.51 2.85 -3.80
#